data_AF-A0A1B6J969-F1
#
_entry.id   AF-A0A1B6J969-F1
#
_cell.length_a   1.000
_cell.length_b   1.000
_cell.length_c   1.000
_cell.angle_alpha   90.00
_cell.angle_beta   90.00
_cell.angle_gamma   90.00
#
_symmetry.space_group_name_H-M   'P 1'
#
loop_
_entity.id
_entity.type
_entity.pdbx_description
1 polymer ?
#
loop_
_entity_poly.entity_id
_entity_poly.type
_entity_poly.pdbx_seq_one_letter_code
_entity_poly.pdbx_strand_id
1 'polypeptide(L)'
;KINLVAMAIGNGFSDAKTQSDYGNYLYYLGLVDDAGKNEYKRIYDSFLAAVEDESWIKAYIYQNTFIGYLYEKYVSHAVSVYNYLPDNSKEPQTWNEFIQSSKARKSLHVGSLPLQEEGFVYESLALDIVQSVKPWVEELLEVYPIVFYNGQLDIICGYPMMIKFLRSLNWSGQSQYLNATRTKWCEGKELAGYYKGVHNLYDVLVRDAGHMVPADQPLWAYTLMNSITSGTPDNPLHALTPC
;
A
#
# COMPACT_ATOMS: atom_id res chain seq x y z
N LYS A 1 20.96 -21.14 -4.65
CA LYS A 1 20.92 -19.67 -4.81
C LYS A 1 19.62 -19.32 -5.51
N ILE A 2 18.77 -18.48 -4.92
CA ILE A 2 17.55 -17.97 -5.56
C ILE A 2 17.93 -16.66 -6.26
N ASN A 3 17.55 -16.50 -7.52
CA ASN A 3 17.85 -15.29 -8.29
C ASN A 3 16.70 -14.30 -8.15
N LEU A 4 16.88 -13.26 -7.32
CA LEU A 4 15.92 -12.16 -7.25
C LEU A 4 16.06 -11.31 -8.53
N VAL A 5 14.94 -11.03 -9.20
CA VAL A 5 14.94 -10.29 -10.48
C VAL A 5 14.16 -8.99 -10.43
N ALA A 6 13.12 -8.93 -9.59
CA ALA A 6 12.26 -7.77 -9.41
C ALA A 6 11.46 -7.91 -8.12
N MET A 7 10.90 -6.81 -7.63
CA MET A 7 9.94 -6.77 -6.53
C MET A 7 8.68 -6.04 -6.96
N ALA A 8 7.52 -6.53 -6.51
CA ALA A 8 6.24 -5.86 -6.68
C ALA A 8 5.62 -5.62 -5.29
N ILE A 9 5.37 -4.37 -4.94
CA ILE A 9 4.87 -3.96 -3.63
C ILE A 9 3.52 -3.27 -3.82
N GLY A 10 2.44 -3.97 -3.45
CA GLY A 10 1.08 -3.48 -3.53
C GLY A 10 0.66 -2.79 -2.25
N ASN A 11 0.17 -1.55 -2.34
CA ASN A 11 -0.40 -0.81 -1.21
C ASN A 11 0.49 -0.85 0.05
N GLY A 12 1.81 -0.77 -0.15
CA GLY A 12 2.79 -1.00 0.91
C GLY A 12 2.93 0.15 1.90
N PHE A 13 3.35 -0.19 3.12
CA PHE A 13 3.74 0.77 4.17
C PHE A 13 5.24 0.57 4.46
N SER A 14 6.07 1.51 4.01
CA SER A 14 7.54 1.39 4.00
C SER A 14 8.23 2.49 4.79
N ASP A 15 7.60 3.64 4.98
CA ASP A 15 8.15 4.75 5.76
C ASP A 15 7.04 5.49 6.51
N ALA A 16 6.97 5.25 7.82
CA ALA A 16 5.91 5.84 8.64
C ALA A 16 5.94 7.38 8.63
N LYS A 17 7.13 8.01 8.52
CA LYS A 17 7.24 9.47 8.44
C LYS A 17 6.50 10.02 7.22
N THR A 18 6.70 9.47 6.03
CA THR A 18 6.05 9.96 4.81
C THR A 18 4.66 9.39 4.58
N GLN A 19 4.32 8.25 5.20
CA GLN A 19 3.06 7.53 4.93
C GLN A 19 1.96 7.67 5.98
N SER A 20 2.10 8.58 6.94
CA SER A 20 1.09 8.82 7.99
C SER A 20 0.40 10.18 7.91
N ASP A 21 0.49 10.88 6.77
CA ASP A 21 -0.17 12.17 6.53
C ASP A 21 -1.66 12.02 6.16
N TYR A 22 -2.41 11.33 7.03
CA TYR A 22 -3.83 11.02 6.82
C TYR A 22 -4.70 12.28 6.75
N GLY A 23 -4.37 13.32 7.51
CA GLY A 23 -5.16 14.55 7.57
C GLY A 23 -5.28 15.26 6.22
N ASN A 24 -4.17 15.43 5.50
CA ASN A 24 -4.20 16.00 4.16
C ASN A 24 -4.94 15.10 3.19
N TYR A 25 -4.71 13.78 3.27
CA TYR A 25 -5.32 12.86 2.33
C TYR A 25 -6.85 12.83 2.47
N LEU A 26 -7.36 12.64 3.69
CA LEU A 26 -8.78 12.61 3.99
C LEU A 26 -9.48 13.94 3.65
N TYR A 27 -8.78 15.07 3.85
CA TYR A 27 -9.31 16.38 3.50
C TYR A 27 -9.56 16.50 1.99
N TYR A 28 -8.59 16.08 1.16
CA TYR A 28 -8.77 16.13 -0.29
C TYR A 28 -9.75 15.08 -0.83
N LEU A 29 -10.05 14.03 -0.07
CA LEU A 29 -11.17 13.13 -0.36
C LEU A 29 -12.54 13.71 0.06
N GLY A 30 -12.55 14.82 0.80
CA GLY A 30 -13.78 15.41 1.34
C GLY A 30 -14.35 14.67 2.55
N LEU A 31 -13.57 13.78 3.17
CA LEU A 31 -13.99 13.00 4.33
C LEU A 31 -13.79 13.73 5.67
N VAL A 32 -12.95 14.76 5.70
CA VAL A 32 -12.79 15.66 6.85
C VAL A 32 -12.78 17.11 6.42
N ASP A 33 -13.24 17.99 7.30
CA ASP A 33 -13.18 19.44 7.13
C ASP A 33 -11.85 20.03 7.65
N ASP A 34 -11.74 21.36 7.67
CA ASP A 34 -10.55 22.04 8.20
C ASP A 34 -10.29 21.75 9.68
N ALA A 35 -11.34 21.54 10.49
CA ALA A 35 -11.18 21.20 11.91
C ALA A 35 -10.56 19.80 12.06
N GLY A 36 -11.08 18.82 11.34
CA GLY A 36 -10.52 17.48 11.27
C GLY A 36 -9.08 17.48 10.77
N LYS A 37 -8.81 18.14 9.64
CA LYS A 37 -7.46 18.26 9.08
C LYS A 37 -6.46 18.85 10.08
N ASN A 38 -6.83 19.92 10.79
CA ASN A 38 -5.97 20.57 11.77
C ASN A 38 -5.70 19.69 12.99
N GLU A 39 -6.68 18.91 13.44
CA GLU A 39 -6.47 17.94 14.52
C GLU A 39 -5.55 16.79 14.11
N TYR A 40 -5.78 16.20 12.93
CA TYR A 40 -4.85 15.22 12.36
C TYR A 40 -3.43 15.75 12.28
N LYS A 41 -3.26 17.00 11.79
CA LYS A 41 -1.94 17.63 11.69
C LYS A 41 -1.24 17.74 13.04
N ARG A 42 -1.94 18.17 14.09
CA ARG A 42 -1.36 18.28 15.44
C ARG A 42 -0.86 16.94 15.98
N ILE A 43 -1.62 15.86 15.77
CA ILE A 43 -1.20 14.52 16.17
C ILE A 43 -0.06 14.02 15.28
N TYR A 44 -0.08 14.32 13.98
CA TYR A 44 0.99 14.00 13.04
C TYR A 44 2.31 14.70 13.39
N ASP A 45 2.28 15.98 13.78
CA ASP A 45 3.49 16.69 14.24
C ASP A 45 4.06 16.06 15.53
N SER A 46 3.19 15.61 16.45
CA SER A 46 3.59 14.89 17.67
C SER A 46 4.15 13.50 17.38
N PHE A 47 3.57 12.81 16.39
CA PHE A 47 4.06 11.55 15.85
C PHE A 47 5.47 11.72 15.26
N LEU A 48 5.68 12.71 14.40
CA LEU A 48 7.00 12.97 13.81
C LEU A 48 8.07 13.25 14.87
N ALA A 49 7.74 14.04 15.89
CA ALA A 49 8.64 14.27 17.02
C ALA A 49 8.97 12.97 17.78
N ALA A 50 7.97 12.13 18.04
CA ALA A 50 8.18 10.85 18.70
C ALA A 50 9.03 9.87 17.88
N VAL A 51 8.89 9.86 16.55
CA VAL A 51 9.73 9.05 15.66
C VAL A 51 11.17 9.59 15.62
N GLU A 52 11.36 10.91 15.61
CA GLU A 52 12.69 11.53 15.66
C GLU A 52 13.42 11.27 16.98
N ASP A 53 12.68 11.29 18.09
CA ASP A 53 13.20 10.98 19.43
C ASP A 53 13.31 9.46 19.69
N GLU A 54 13.10 8.61 18.67
CA GLU A 54 13.08 7.13 18.78
C GLU A 54 12.15 6.60 19.88
N SER A 55 11.12 7.37 20.23
CA SER A 55 10.14 7.04 21.24
C SER A 55 9.05 6.13 20.64
N TRP A 56 9.43 4.91 20.26
CA TRP A 56 8.61 3.99 19.45
C TRP A 56 7.22 3.72 20.02
N ILE A 57 7.09 3.56 21.34
CA ILE A 57 5.79 3.35 21.99
C ILE A 57 4.88 4.57 21.79
N LYS A 58 5.41 5.79 21.96
CA LYS A 58 4.63 7.03 21.75
C LYS A 58 4.27 7.19 20.28
N ALA A 59 5.22 6.95 19.38
CA ALA A 59 4.98 7.00 17.94
C ALA A 59 3.87 6.02 17.54
N TYR A 60 3.91 4.77 18.04
CA TYR A 60 2.88 3.77 17.79
C TYR A 60 1.51 4.19 18.32
N ILE A 61 1.42 4.78 19.51
CA ILE A 61 0.17 5.31 20.06
C ILE A 61 -0.41 6.40 19.13
N TYR A 62 0.42 7.35 18.69
CA TYR A 62 -0.03 8.39 17.76
C TYR A 62 -0.44 7.82 16.40
N GLN A 63 0.31 6.86 15.86
CA GLN A 63 -0.01 6.16 14.61
C GLN A 63 -1.40 5.51 14.65
N ASN A 64 -1.70 4.75 15.72
CA ASN A 64 -3.01 4.11 15.88
C ASN A 64 -4.15 5.11 16.05
N THR A 65 -3.85 6.31 16.57
CA THR A 65 -4.85 7.36 16.75
C THR A 65 -5.43 7.83 15.40
N PHE A 66 -4.66 7.76 14.30
CA PHE A 66 -5.08 8.24 12.98
C PHE A 66 -6.23 7.44 12.37
N ILE A 67 -6.11 6.10 12.35
CA ILE A 67 -7.12 5.18 11.78
C ILE A 67 -8.10 4.63 12.84
N GLY A 68 -7.85 4.93 14.12
CA GLY A 68 -8.74 4.61 15.23
C GLY A 68 -9.57 5.82 15.64
N TYR A 69 -9.19 6.47 16.74
CA TYR A 69 -10.00 7.53 17.36
C TYR A 69 -10.34 8.70 16.43
N LEU A 70 -9.36 9.25 15.69
CA LEU A 70 -9.64 10.38 14.79
C LEU A 70 -10.53 9.97 13.62
N TYR A 71 -10.34 8.74 13.12
CA TYR A 71 -11.12 8.23 12.00
C TYR A 71 -12.58 8.05 12.40
N GLU A 72 -12.85 7.43 13.54
CA GLU A 72 -14.21 7.32 14.06
C GLU A 72 -14.84 8.69 14.34
N LYS A 73 -14.07 9.61 14.91
CA LYS A 73 -14.55 10.96 15.25
C LYS A 73 -14.96 11.79 14.04
N TYR A 74 -14.18 11.74 12.96
CA TYR A 74 -14.36 12.64 11.81
C TYR A 74 -14.93 11.98 10.56
N VAL A 75 -14.77 10.66 10.41
CA VAL A 75 -15.16 9.92 9.19
C VAL A 75 -16.22 8.85 9.45
N SER A 76 -16.11 8.11 10.55
CA SER A 76 -16.83 6.84 10.87
C SER A 76 -16.20 5.60 10.24
N HIS A 77 -16.09 4.53 11.03
CA HIS A 77 -15.70 3.20 10.54
C HIS A 77 -16.72 2.55 9.58
N ALA A 78 -17.85 3.19 9.31
CA ALA A 78 -18.73 2.81 8.20
C ALA A 78 -18.04 3.03 6.83
N VAL A 79 -17.08 3.94 6.74
CA VAL A 79 -16.17 4.07 5.60
C VAL A 79 -14.99 3.13 5.85
N SER A 80 -14.79 2.15 4.97
CA SER A 80 -13.67 1.22 5.13
C SER A 80 -12.35 1.90 4.81
N VAL A 81 -11.36 1.72 5.68
CA VAL A 81 -9.99 2.19 5.44
C VAL A 81 -9.31 1.47 4.26
N TYR A 82 -9.84 0.33 3.84
CA TYR A 82 -9.31 -0.46 2.73
C TYR A 82 -9.96 -0.11 1.39
N ASN A 83 -11.17 0.43 1.39
CA ASN A 83 -11.85 0.90 0.18
C ASN A 83 -12.97 1.86 0.61
N TYR A 84 -12.84 3.15 0.29
CA TYR A 84 -13.81 4.16 0.77
C TYR A 84 -15.10 4.24 -0.05
N LEU A 85 -15.26 3.42 -1.09
CA LEU A 85 -16.55 3.26 -1.76
C LEU A 85 -17.45 2.28 -1.01
N PRO A 86 -18.79 2.42 -1.11
CA PRO A 86 -19.71 1.46 -0.55
C PRO A 86 -19.40 0.03 -1.02
N ASP A 87 -19.46 -0.91 -0.10
CA ASP A 87 -19.28 -2.32 -0.44
C ASP A 87 -20.52 -2.80 -1.23
N ASN A 88 -20.36 -2.96 -2.54
CA ASN A 88 -21.41 -3.46 -3.42
C ASN A 88 -21.51 -4.98 -3.23
N SER A 89 -22.01 -5.40 -2.07
CA SER A 89 -22.34 -6.79 -1.73
C SER A 89 -21.26 -7.80 -2.12
N LYS A 90 -20.20 -7.92 -1.32
CA LYS A 90 -19.34 -9.10 -1.38
C LYS A 90 -20.16 -10.33 -1.00
N GLU A 91 -20.20 -11.31 -1.89
CA GLU A 91 -20.59 -12.69 -1.56
C GLU A 91 -19.99 -13.09 -0.20
N PRO A 92 -20.71 -13.82 0.65
CA PRO A 92 -20.18 -14.24 1.96
C PRO A 92 -18.79 -14.87 1.81
N GLN A 93 -17.82 -14.36 2.55
CA GLN A 93 -16.45 -14.87 2.52
C GLN A 93 -16.39 -16.23 3.24
N THR A 94 -16.61 -17.33 2.52
CA THR A 94 -16.59 -18.70 3.06
C THR A 94 -15.18 -19.31 3.12
N TRP A 95 -14.13 -18.52 2.84
CA TRP A 95 -12.74 -19.01 2.85
C TRP A 95 -12.35 -19.66 4.18
N ASN A 96 -12.73 -19.02 5.30
CA ASN A 96 -12.37 -19.52 6.63
C ASN A 96 -13.02 -20.90 6.91
N GLU A 97 -14.27 -21.10 6.49
CA GLU A 97 -14.95 -22.39 6.60
C GLU A 97 -14.31 -23.44 5.68
N PHE A 98 -14.00 -23.03 4.44
CA PHE A 98 -13.36 -23.90 3.45
C PHE A 98 -12.00 -24.41 3.93
N ILE A 99 -11.11 -23.51 4.36
CA ILE A 99 -9.73 -23.86 4.76
C ILE A 99 -9.69 -24.73 6.01
N GLN A 100 -10.70 -24.61 6.88
CA GLN A 100 -10.86 -25.43 8.08
C GLN A 100 -11.55 -26.77 7.83
N SER A 101 -12.16 -27.00 6.65
CA SER A 101 -12.81 -28.28 6.34
C SER A 101 -11.82 -29.45 6.41
N SER A 102 -12.28 -30.61 6.90
CA SER A 102 -11.43 -31.81 7.00
C SER A 102 -10.82 -32.22 5.67
N LYS A 103 -11.56 -32.02 4.57
CA LYS A 103 -11.08 -32.29 3.21
C LYS A 103 -9.93 -31.37 2.83
N ALA A 104 -10.09 -30.04 2.97
CA ALA A 104 -9.04 -29.08 2.63
C ALA A 104 -7.80 -29.29 3.50
N ARG A 105 -7.96 -29.42 4.81
CA ARG A 105 -6.85 -29.66 5.75
C ARG A 105 -6.09 -30.94 5.45
N LYS A 106 -6.79 -32.03 5.12
CA LYS A 106 -6.16 -33.29 4.70
C LYS A 106 -5.39 -33.12 3.40
N SER A 107 -5.96 -32.43 2.42
CA SER A 107 -5.31 -32.15 1.13
C SER A 107 -4.10 -31.22 1.23
N LEU A 108 -4.06 -30.32 2.21
CA LEU A 108 -2.93 -29.42 2.48
C LEU A 108 -1.86 -30.04 3.38
N HIS A 109 -2.08 -31.26 3.89
CA HIS A 109 -1.16 -31.99 4.77
C HIS A 109 -0.78 -31.25 6.08
N VAL A 110 -1.67 -30.40 6.60
CA VAL A 110 -1.43 -29.61 7.83
C VAL A 110 -1.68 -30.40 9.13
N GLY A 111 -2.11 -31.66 9.01
CA GLY A 111 -2.42 -32.53 10.15
C GLY A 111 -3.46 -31.91 11.09
N SER A 112 -3.17 -31.94 12.39
CA SER A 112 -4.03 -31.38 13.44
C SER A 112 -3.67 -29.95 13.85
N LEU A 113 -2.76 -29.27 13.14
CA LEU A 113 -2.37 -27.90 13.48
C LEU A 113 -3.54 -26.93 13.25
N PRO A 114 -4.06 -26.25 14.28
CA PRO A 114 -5.16 -25.30 14.10
C PRO A 114 -4.67 -24.11 13.27
N LEU A 115 -5.59 -23.52 12.50
CA LEU A 115 -5.36 -22.20 11.94
C LEU A 115 -5.33 -21.21 13.10
N GLN A 116 -4.24 -20.45 13.23
CA GLN A 116 -4.06 -19.46 14.29
C GLN A 116 -4.50 -18.08 13.80
N GLU A 117 -5.01 -17.27 14.71
CA GLU A 117 -5.30 -15.85 14.45
C GLU A 117 -4.04 -15.00 14.57
N GLU A 118 -3.99 -13.89 13.83
CA GLU A 118 -2.77 -13.11 13.56
C GLU A 118 -2.34 -12.17 14.70
N GLY A 119 -3.16 -11.99 15.74
CA GLY A 119 -3.02 -10.91 16.73
C GLY A 119 -1.69 -10.90 17.50
N PHE A 120 -1.18 -12.06 17.92
CA PHE A 120 0.05 -12.13 18.71
C PHE A 120 1.29 -11.64 17.94
N VAL A 121 1.37 -11.97 16.64
CA VAL A 121 2.49 -11.55 15.79
C VAL A 121 2.41 -10.04 15.55
N TYR A 122 1.21 -9.52 15.31
CA TYR A 122 0.99 -8.09 15.14
C TYR A 122 1.43 -7.30 16.38
N GLU A 123 1.00 -7.69 17.57
CA GLU A 123 1.40 -7.03 18.82
C GLU A 123 2.92 -7.10 19.06
N SER A 124 3.54 -8.24 18.72
CA SER A 124 4.98 -8.44 18.86
C SER A 124 5.81 -7.54 17.94
N LEU A 125 5.25 -7.12 16.79
CA LEU A 125 5.90 -6.27 15.78
C LEU A 125 5.33 -4.84 15.75
N ALA A 126 4.53 -4.46 16.74
CA ALA A 126 3.85 -3.17 16.76
C ALA A 126 4.82 -1.97 16.63
N LEU A 127 6.00 -2.07 17.24
CA LEU A 127 6.99 -1.00 17.22
C LEU A 127 7.77 -0.92 15.90
N ASP A 128 7.80 -1.99 15.11
CA ASP A 128 8.40 -2.01 13.77
C ASP A 128 7.56 -1.20 12.77
N ILE A 129 6.23 -1.13 12.97
CA ILE A 129 5.30 -0.39 12.10
C ILE A 129 5.66 1.09 11.99
N VAL A 130 6.15 1.71 13.06
CA VAL A 130 6.46 3.16 13.08
C VAL A 130 7.89 3.48 12.68
N GLN A 131 8.67 2.47 12.30
CA GLN A 131 10.03 2.63 11.80
C GLN A 131 10.01 2.75 10.27
N SER A 132 11.19 2.95 9.69
CA SER A 132 11.38 3.16 8.26
C SER A 132 12.26 2.07 7.68
N VAL A 133 11.81 1.45 6.59
CA VAL A 133 12.63 0.56 5.76
C VAL A 133 13.22 1.29 4.54
N LYS A 134 13.08 2.61 4.49
CA LYS A 134 13.57 3.48 3.42
C LYS A 134 15.02 3.19 3.02
N PRO A 135 16.00 3.03 3.94
CA PRO A 135 17.39 2.78 3.54
C PRO A 135 17.57 1.48 2.75
N TRP A 136 16.80 0.44 3.06
CA TRP A 136 16.84 -0.83 2.32
C TRP A 136 16.21 -0.69 0.93
N VAL A 137 15.16 0.12 0.80
CA VAL A 137 14.57 0.41 -0.52
C VAL A 137 15.56 1.18 -1.39
N GLU A 138 16.27 2.17 -0.83
CA GLU A 138 17.32 2.92 -1.53
C GLU A 138 18.46 2.01 -1.98
N GLU A 139 18.95 1.12 -1.12
CA GLU A 139 19.98 0.12 -1.46
C GLU A 139 19.52 -0.83 -2.58
N LEU A 140 18.29 -1.33 -2.49
CA LEU A 140 17.76 -2.27 -3.47
C LEU A 140 17.53 -1.63 -4.84
N LEU A 141 17.17 -0.34 -4.90
CA LEU A 141 16.98 0.39 -6.15
C LEU A 141 18.27 0.55 -6.96
N GLU A 142 19.45 0.42 -6.36
CA GLU A 142 20.70 0.41 -7.11
C GLU A 142 20.94 -0.91 -7.87
N VAL A 143 20.16 -1.95 -7.59
CA VAL A 143 20.41 -3.31 -8.12
C VAL A 143 19.18 -3.92 -8.80
N TYR A 144 17.98 -3.74 -8.25
CA TYR A 144 16.78 -4.44 -8.69
C TYR A 144 15.64 -3.46 -9.01
N PRO A 145 14.85 -3.72 -10.06
CA PRO A 145 13.62 -3.01 -10.29
C PRO A 145 12.59 -3.30 -9.19
N ILE A 146 11.95 -2.24 -8.71
CA ILE A 146 10.87 -2.27 -7.73
C ILE A 146 9.66 -1.57 -8.34
N VAL A 147 8.56 -2.32 -8.44
CA VAL A 147 7.27 -1.81 -8.89
C VAL A 147 6.37 -1.60 -7.69
N PHE A 148 6.15 -0.33 -7.33
CA PHE A 148 5.15 0.06 -6.35
C PHE A 148 3.82 0.29 -7.05
N TYR A 149 2.79 -0.43 -6.64
CA TYR A 149 1.45 -0.23 -7.15
C TYR A 149 0.46 0.03 -6.00
N ASN A 150 -0.49 0.94 -6.21
CA ASN A 150 -1.55 1.20 -5.23
C ASN A 150 -2.91 1.28 -5.92
N GLY A 151 -3.92 0.75 -5.25
CA GLY A 151 -5.31 1.08 -5.56
C GLY A 151 -5.64 2.53 -5.21
N GLN A 152 -6.40 3.18 -6.08
CA GLN A 152 -6.85 4.57 -5.94
C GLN A 152 -7.74 4.83 -4.71
N LEU A 153 -8.44 3.79 -4.25
CA LEU A 153 -9.50 3.87 -3.23
C LEU A 153 -9.02 3.48 -1.82
N ASP A 154 -7.73 3.19 -1.65
CA ASP A 154 -7.14 2.78 -0.38
C ASP A 154 -6.88 3.98 0.55
N ILE A 155 -7.37 3.94 1.79
CA ILE A 155 -7.05 4.96 2.80
C ILE A 155 -5.81 4.58 3.59
N ILE A 156 -5.74 3.34 4.10
CA ILE A 156 -4.71 2.93 5.07
C ILE A 156 -3.30 3.07 4.49
N CYS A 157 -3.13 2.76 3.19
CA CYS A 157 -1.89 2.94 2.43
C CYS A 157 -2.13 3.75 1.14
N GLY A 158 -2.76 4.92 1.29
CA GLY A 158 -3.17 5.76 0.16
C GLY A 158 -2.06 6.16 -0.82
N TYR A 159 -2.42 6.24 -2.09
CA TYR A 159 -1.48 6.55 -3.17
C TYR A 159 -0.70 7.87 -3.01
N PRO A 160 -1.30 9.00 -2.57
CA PRO A 160 -0.52 10.24 -2.35
C PRO A 160 0.58 10.07 -1.30
N MET A 161 0.34 9.24 -0.28
CA MET A 161 1.30 8.93 0.77
C MET A 161 2.44 8.05 0.25
N MET A 162 2.13 7.03 -0.56
CA MET A 162 3.16 6.27 -1.29
C MET A 162 4.00 7.19 -2.18
N ILE A 163 3.38 8.11 -2.92
CA ILE A 163 4.12 9.05 -3.77
C ILE A 163 5.03 9.97 -2.94
N LYS A 164 4.60 10.40 -1.75
CA LYS A 164 5.44 11.16 -0.81
C LYS A 164 6.67 10.34 -0.38
N PHE A 165 6.49 9.05 -0.08
CA PHE A 165 7.59 8.11 0.18
C PHE A 165 8.55 8.01 -1.00
N LEU A 166 8.06 7.65 -2.19
CA LEU A 166 8.87 7.43 -3.38
C LEU A 166 9.67 8.68 -3.80
N ARG A 167 9.07 9.86 -3.67
CA ARG A 167 9.74 11.15 -3.95
C ARG A 167 10.83 11.49 -2.93
N SER A 168 10.78 10.89 -1.74
CA SER A 168 11.77 11.13 -0.69
C SER A 168 13.01 10.24 -0.82
N LEU A 169 12.95 9.16 -1.59
CA LEU A 169 14.03 8.19 -1.77
C LEU A 169 15.27 8.85 -2.39
N ASN A 170 16.43 8.61 -1.80
CA ASN A 170 17.74 9.06 -2.28
C ASN A 170 18.48 7.90 -2.96
N TRP A 171 18.55 7.93 -4.28
CA TRP A 171 19.13 6.90 -5.13
C TRP A 171 19.55 7.51 -6.48
N SER A 172 20.34 6.78 -7.26
CA SER A 172 20.98 7.28 -8.49
C SER A 172 20.04 7.82 -9.57
N GLY A 173 18.77 7.36 -9.61
CA GLY A 173 17.75 7.82 -10.56
C GLY A 173 16.74 8.82 -10.00
N GLN A 174 16.93 9.36 -8.79
CA GLN A 174 15.96 10.24 -8.13
C GLN A 174 15.59 11.46 -8.99
N SER A 175 16.57 12.17 -9.55
CA SER A 175 16.33 13.38 -10.34
C SER A 175 15.47 13.10 -11.58
N GLN A 176 15.77 12.01 -12.29
CA GLN A 176 15.01 11.56 -13.45
C GLN A 176 13.59 11.16 -13.05
N TYR A 177 13.41 10.45 -11.93
CA TYR A 177 12.09 10.10 -11.42
C TYR A 177 11.26 11.33 -11.06
N LEU A 178 11.85 12.34 -10.43
CA LEU A 178 11.14 13.57 -10.07
C LEU A 178 10.68 14.39 -11.27
N ASN A 179 11.39 14.30 -12.41
CA ASN A 179 11.07 15.00 -13.65
C ASN A 179 10.21 14.18 -14.64
N ALA A 180 10.11 12.86 -14.45
CA ALA A 180 9.36 12.00 -15.35
C ALA A 180 7.84 12.29 -15.29
N THR A 181 7.17 12.10 -16.42
CA THR A 181 5.72 12.28 -16.56
C THR A 181 5.00 10.93 -16.53
N ARG A 182 3.73 10.94 -16.15
CA ARG A 182 2.91 9.72 -16.11
C ARG A 182 2.34 9.39 -17.49
N THR A 183 2.28 8.11 -17.79
CA THR A 183 1.55 7.53 -18.93
C THR A 183 0.21 6.98 -18.45
N LYS A 184 -0.83 7.16 -19.25
CA LYS A 184 -2.14 6.55 -19.02
C LYS A 184 -2.09 5.11 -19.47
N TRP A 185 -2.63 4.19 -18.69
CA TRP A 185 -2.72 2.77 -19.06
C TRP A 185 -4.17 2.38 -19.31
N CYS A 186 -4.40 1.82 -20.50
CA CYS A 186 -5.68 1.29 -20.93
C CYS A 186 -5.69 -0.24 -20.96
N GLU A 187 -6.77 -0.85 -20.48
CA GLU A 187 -7.11 -2.25 -20.71
C GLU A 187 -8.32 -2.29 -21.65
N GLY A 188 -8.06 -2.58 -22.94
CA GLY A 188 -9.06 -2.43 -23.98
C GLY A 188 -9.53 -0.97 -24.12
N LYS A 189 -10.80 -0.69 -23.78
CA LYS A 189 -11.40 0.67 -23.82
C LYS A 189 -11.41 1.36 -22.46
N GLU A 190 -10.99 0.68 -21.41
CA GLU A 190 -11.09 1.16 -20.04
C GLU A 190 -9.76 1.77 -19.59
N LEU A 191 -9.82 2.93 -18.94
CA LEU A 191 -8.66 3.54 -18.31
C LEU A 191 -8.39 2.82 -16.97
N ALA A 192 -7.52 1.82 -17.01
CA ALA A 192 -7.15 0.99 -15.86
C ALA A 192 -6.29 1.72 -14.84
N GLY A 193 -5.45 2.66 -15.30
CA GLY A 193 -4.48 3.28 -14.40
C GLY A 193 -3.60 4.35 -15.01
N TYR A 194 -2.58 4.71 -14.22
CA TYR A 194 -1.50 5.59 -14.62
C TYR A 194 -0.19 4.99 -14.10
N TYR A 195 0.88 5.11 -14.86
CA TYR A 195 2.18 4.62 -14.43
C TYR A 195 3.30 5.53 -14.88
N LYS A 196 4.42 5.42 -14.18
CA LYS A 196 5.69 6.07 -14.52
C LYS A 196 6.83 5.17 -14.09
N GLY A 197 7.86 5.06 -14.92
CA GLY A 197 9.03 4.24 -14.64
C GLY A 197 10.30 4.98 -15.01
N VAL A 198 11.30 4.92 -14.14
CA VAL A 198 12.64 5.43 -14.39
C VAL A 198 13.63 4.46 -13.77
N HIS A 199 14.59 3.96 -14.57
CA HIS A 199 15.57 2.98 -14.12
C HIS A 199 14.90 1.84 -13.33
N ASN A 200 15.22 1.69 -12.05
CA ASN A 200 14.72 0.63 -11.20
C ASN A 200 13.48 1.01 -10.37
N LEU A 201 12.93 2.22 -10.50
CA LEU A 201 11.75 2.64 -9.75
C LEU A 201 10.53 2.83 -10.67
N TYR A 202 9.48 2.07 -10.40
CA TYR A 202 8.20 2.16 -11.12
C TYR A 202 7.07 2.46 -10.13
N ASP A 203 6.27 3.49 -10.44
CA ASP A 203 5.04 3.85 -9.75
C ASP A 203 3.83 3.52 -10.61
N VAL A 204 2.82 2.87 -10.03
CA VAL A 204 1.58 2.48 -10.73
C VAL A 204 0.37 2.80 -9.84
N LEU A 205 -0.55 3.61 -10.36
CA LEU A 205 -1.89 3.81 -9.80
C LEU A 205 -2.87 2.92 -10.55
N VAL A 206 -3.55 2.03 -9.82
CA VAL A 206 -4.65 1.23 -10.35
C VAL A 206 -5.96 1.90 -9.95
N ARG A 207 -6.76 2.29 -10.94
CA ARG A 207 -8.05 2.95 -10.71
C ARG A 207 -9.06 1.97 -10.12
N ASP A 208 -10.11 2.52 -9.51
CA ASP A 208 -11.29 1.77 -9.08
C ASP A 208 -10.99 0.53 -8.21
N ALA A 209 -9.87 0.57 -7.47
CA ALA A 209 -9.36 -0.47 -6.60
C ALA A 209 -8.96 0.09 -5.24
N GLY A 210 -9.25 -0.62 -4.16
CA GLY A 210 -8.81 -0.32 -2.79
C GLY A 210 -7.47 -0.97 -2.43
N HIS A 211 -7.34 -1.39 -1.18
CA HIS A 211 -6.12 -1.96 -0.62
C HIS A 211 -5.76 -3.31 -1.26
N MET A 212 -6.77 -4.14 -1.52
CA MET A 212 -6.61 -5.43 -2.18
C MET A 212 -6.86 -5.28 -3.67
N VAL A 213 -5.91 -4.66 -4.39
CA VAL A 213 -6.02 -4.42 -5.84
C VAL A 213 -6.46 -5.65 -6.65
N PRO A 214 -5.91 -6.86 -6.42
CA PRO A 214 -6.35 -8.05 -7.16
C PRO A 214 -7.78 -8.49 -6.86
N ALA A 215 -8.34 -8.14 -5.71
CA ALA A 215 -9.73 -8.45 -5.36
C ALA A 215 -10.71 -7.48 -6.03
N ASP A 216 -10.36 -6.19 -6.07
CA ASP A 216 -11.25 -5.16 -6.61
C ASP A 216 -11.15 -5.04 -8.14
N GLN A 217 -9.95 -5.24 -8.72
CA GLN A 217 -9.69 -5.16 -10.16
C GLN A 217 -8.86 -6.36 -10.66
N PRO A 218 -9.43 -7.58 -10.68
CA PRO A 218 -8.68 -8.81 -10.95
C PRO A 218 -8.04 -8.85 -12.34
N LEU A 219 -8.72 -8.35 -13.38
CA LEU A 219 -8.19 -8.33 -14.73
C LEU A 219 -6.99 -7.37 -14.84
N TRP A 220 -7.12 -6.14 -14.32
CA TRP A 220 -6.04 -5.15 -14.37
C TRP A 220 -4.85 -5.60 -13.52
N ALA A 221 -5.10 -6.15 -12.32
CA ALA A 221 -4.06 -6.73 -11.48
C ALA A 221 -3.32 -7.89 -12.19
N TYR A 222 -4.06 -8.75 -12.90
CA TYR A 222 -3.47 -9.82 -13.71
C TYR A 222 -2.58 -9.24 -14.83
N THR A 223 -3.06 -8.27 -15.60
CA THR A 223 -2.26 -7.63 -16.65
C THR A 223 -0.98 -7.03 -16.07
N LEU A 224 -1.07 -6.33 -14.94
CA LEU A 224 0.09 -5.74 -14.26
C LEU A 224 1.09 -6.81 -13.81
N MET A 225 0.63 -7.85 -13.09
CA MET A 225 1.51 -8.92 -12.61
C MET A 225 2.11 -9.73 -13.76
N ASN A 226 1.34 -10.01 -14.80
CA ASN A 226 1.83 -10.66 -16.01
C ASN A 226 2.92 -9.81 -16.67
N SER A 227 2.72 -8.50 -16.79
CA SER A 227 3.75 -7.59 -17.30
C SER A 227 5.04 -7.67 -16.50
N ILE A 228 4.96 -7.61 -15.16
CA ILE A 228 6.14 -7.63 -14.29
C ILE A 228 6.89 -8.96 -14.41
N THR A 229 6.16 -10.07 -14.49
CA THR A 229 6.73 -11.43 -14.47
C THR A 229 7.20 -11.92 -15.84
N SER A 230 6.63 -11.43 -16.94
CA SER A 230 7.09 -11.73 -18.31
C SER A 230 8.03 -10.68 -18.89
N GLY A 231 8.25 -9.58 -18.16
CA GLY A 231 9.11 -8.47 -18.57
C GLY A 231 10.60 -8.70 -18.31
N THR A 232 11.40 -7.68 -18.63
CA THR A 232 12.82 -7.61 -18.28
C THR A 232 13.05 -6.59 -17.18
N PRO A 233 14.20 -6.62 -16.48
CA PRO A 233 14.51 -5.60 -15.48
C PRO A 233 14.47 -4.16 -16.01
N ASP A 234 14.83 -3.95 -17.28
CA ASP A 234 14.79 -2.63 -17.92
C ASP A 234 13.38 -2.18 -18.33
N ASN A 235 12.44 -3.13 -18.47
CA ASN A 235 11.07 -2.86 -18.90
C ASN A 235 10.05 -3.83 -18.25
N PRO A 236 9.83 -3.74 -16.93
CA PRO A 236 8.88 -4.59 -16.22
C PRO A 236 7.42 -4.25 -16.56
N LEU A 237 7.16 -3.06 -17.12
CA LEU A 237 5.80 -2.62 -17.50
C LEU A 237 5.51 -2.77 -19.01
N HIS A 238 6.26 -3.63 -19.71
CA HIS A 238 6.18 -3.81 -21.16
C HIS A 238 4.80 -4.18 -21.72
N ALA A 239 3.95 -4.84 -20.93
CA ALA A 239 2.62 -5.28 -21.38
C ALA A 239 1.50 -4.28 -21.02
N LEU A 240 1.82 -3.20 -20.30
CA LEU A 240 0.84 -2.13 -20.06
C LEU A 240 0.67 -1.30 -21.34
N THR A 241 -0.55 -1.24 -21.85
CA THR A 241 -0.85 -0.54 -23.11
C THR A 241 -1.13 0.94 -22.83
N PRO A 242 -0.37 1.87 -23.43
CA PRO A 242 -0.70 3.29 -23.33
C PRO A 242 -2.08 3.59 -23.92
N CYS A 243 -2.82 4.47 -23.24
CA CYS A 243 -3.82 5.29 -23.93
C CYS A 243 -3.10 6.43 -24.66
#